data_AF-A0A6P0IPX9-F1
#
_entry.id   AF-A0A6P0IPX9-F1
#
_cell.length_a   1.000
_cell.length_b   1.000
_cell.length_c   1.000
_cell.angle_alpha   90.00
_cell.angle_beta   90.00
_cell.angle_gamma   90.00
#
_symmetry.space_group_name_H-M   'P 1'
#
loop_
_entity.id
_entity.type
_entity.pdbx_description
1 polymer ?
#
loop_
_entity_poly.entity_id
_entity_poly.type
_entity_poly.pdbx_seq_one_letter_code
_entity_poly.pdbx_strand_id
1 'polypeptide(L)'
;YLGTATQHLQSLWRSSSKLPARIDIQGKPTVTYEATSQYAMLYSALRLIKPAMARELIEQKLIPQYQEGIWDDQSAYYTQNLAWLGLLPTTAIDRNLLNPS
;
A
#
# COMPACT_ATOMS: atom_id res chain seq x y z
N TYR A 1 -9.18 8.05 -12.80
CA TYR A 1 -9.19 8.28 -11.34
C TYR A 1 -7.90 7.80 -10.65
N LEU A 2 -7.65 6.48 -10.53
CA LEU A 2 -6.49 5.95 -9.78
C LEU A 2 -5.12 6.52 -10.20
N GLY A 3 -4.89 6.71 -11.50
CA GLY A 3 -3.64 7.29 -12.01
C GLY A 3 -3.37 8.70 -11.48
N THR A 4 -4.39 9.56 -11.46
CA THR A 4 -4.30 10.92 -10.92
C THR A 4 -4.19 10.90 -9.40
N ALA A 5 -5.03 10.11 -8.72
CA ALA A 5 -5.05 10.04 -7.25
C ALA A 5 -3.72 9.53 -6.65
N THR A 6 -2.98 8.70 -7.38
CA THR A 6 -1.69 8.15 -6.93
C THR A 6 -0.48 8.85 -7.54
N GLN A 7 -0.66 9.89 -8.38
CA GLN A 7 0.43 10.49 -9.15
C GLN A 7 1.54 11.05 -8.24
N HIS A 8 1.17 11.72 -7.14
CA HIS A 8 2.14 12.24 -6.18
C HIS A 8 2.97 11.12 -5.54
N LEU A 9 2.31 10.06 -5.08
CA LEU A 9 2.98 8.91 -4.45
C LEU A 9 3.87 8.14 -5.45
N GLN A 10 3.47 8.05 -6.72
CA GLN A 10 4.32 7.50 -7.78
C GLN A 10 5.58 8.34 -7.98
N SER A 11 5.48 9.67 -7.95
CA SER A 11 6.63 10.57 -8.06
C SER A 11 7.57 10.44 -6.86
N LEU A 12 7.02 10.38 -5.64
CA LEU A 12 7.81 10.14 -4.43
C LEU A 12 8.56 8.80 -4.50
N TRP A 13 7.86 7.72 -4.88
CA TRP A 13 8.46 6.40 -5.06
C TRP A 13 9.61 6.45 -6.07
N ARG A 14 9.41 7.04 -7.25
CA ARG A 14 10.48 7.14 -8.27
C ARG A 14 11.68 7.96 -7.81
N SER A 15 11.46 8.98 -6.98
CA SER A 15 12.53 9.89 -6.56
C SER A 15 13.43 9.30 -5.48
N SER A 16 12.90 8.43 -4.62
CA SER A 16 13.59 8.03 -3.38
C SER A 16 13.36 6.58 -2.96
N SER A 17 12.49 5.83 -3.64
CA SER A 17 11.97 4.53 -3.22
C SER A 17 11.45 4.53 -1.78
N LYS A 18 10.94 5.69 -1.33
CA LYS A 18 10.50 5.93 0.03
C LYS A 18 9.17 6.68 0.06
N LEU A 19 8.31 6.33 1.01
CA LEU A 19 7.03 6.99 1.24
C LEU A 19 6.93 7.36 2.72
N PRO A 20 6.75 8.65 3.05
CA PRO A 20 6.51 9.05 4.43
C PRO A 20 5.18 8.47 4.93
N ALA A 21 5.12 8.09 6.20
CA ALA A 21 3.91 7.53 6.80
C ALA A 21 2.74 8.54 6.82
N ARG A 22 3.04 9.85 6.78
CA ARG A 22 2.06 10.93 6.77
C ARG A 22 2.51 12.11 5.92
N ILE A 23 1.61 12.59 5.08
CA ILE A 23 1.76 13.82 4.28
C ILE A 23 0.64 14.82 4.61
N ASP A 24 0.89 16.11 4.42
CA ASP A 24 -0.17 17.12 4.41
C ASP A 24 -0.93 17.15 3.07
N ILE A 25 -1.94 18.02 2.96
CA ILE A 25 -2.76 18.15 1.75
C ILE A 25 -1.98 18.71 0.55
N GLN A 26 -0.79 19.29 0.76
CA GLN A 26 0.14 19.70 -0.29
C GLN A 26 1.13 18.59 -0.66
N GLY A 27 1.07 17.44 0.00
CA GLY A 27 1.93 16.29 -0.24
C GLY A 27 3.28 16.35 0.46
N LYS A 28 3.48 17.30 1.39
CA LYS A 28 4.73 17.43 2.15
C LYS A 28 4.77 16.40 3.29
N PRO A 29 5.90 15.71 3.50
CA PRO A 29 6.07 14.83 4.66
C PRO A 29 5.88 15.60 5.98
N THR A 30 5.11 15.03 6.90
CA THR A 30 4.91 15.56 8.26
C THR A 30 5.54 14.68 9.33
N VAL A 31 6.22 13.61 8.91
CA VAL A 31 6.98 12.65 9.72
C VAL A 31 8.18 12.15 8.91
N THR A 32 9.20 11.64 9.60
CA THR A 32 10.46 11.18 8.98
C THR A 32 10.53 9.67 8.77
N TYR A 33 9.56 8.91 9.27
CA TYR A 33 9.49 7.45 9.15
C TYR A 33 8.48 7.01 8.08
N GLU A 34 8.61 5.76 7.65
CA GLU A 34 7.76 5.10 6.65
C GLU A 34 6.74 4.19 7.34
N ALA A 35 5.68 3.79 6.63
CA ALA A 35 4.72 2.82 7.15
C ALA A 35 4.40 1.75 6.10
N THR A 36 4.53 0.48 6.47
CA THR A 36 4.24 -0.69 5.63
C THR A 36 2.81 -0.64 5.08
N SER A 37 1.86 -0.13 5.86
CA SER A 37 0.47 0.11 5.43
C SER A 37 0.33 1.04 4.22
N GLN A 38 1.15 2.09 4.11
CA GLN A 38 1.11 3.01 2.95
C GLN A 38 1.52 2.30 1.67
N TYR A 39 2.54 1.45 1.76
CA TYR A 39 2.96 0.62 0.64
C TYR A 39 1.88 -0.38 0.26
N ALA A 40 1.25 -1.05 1.22
CA ALA A 40 0.17 -2.00 0.92
C ALA A 40 -1.00 -1.36 0.15
N MET A 41 -1.39 -0.15 0.57
CA MET A 41 -2.47 0.57 -0.10
C MET A 41 -2.05 1.12 -1.46
N LEU A 42 -0.81 1.57 -1.63
CA LEU A 42 -0.33 1.99 -2.94
C LEU A 42 -0.20 0.80 -3.90
N TYR A 43 0.28 -0.34 -3.42
CA TYR A 43 0.37 -1.59 -4.19
C TYR A 43 -0.99 -1.98 -4.80
N SER A 44 -2.06 -1.94 -4.00
CA SER A 44 -3.40 -2.33 -4.44
C SER A 44 -3.92 -1.49 -5.61
N ALA A 45 -3.58 -0.20 -5.65
CA ALA A 45 -3.87 0.67 -6.79
C ALA A 45 -2.91 0.39 -7.96
N LEU A 46 -1.60 0.33 -7.71
CA LEU A 46 -0.59 0.23 -8.77
C LEU A 46 -0.62 -1.12 -9.50
N ARG A 47 -0.99 -2.23 -8.86
CA ARG A 47 -1.14 -3.52 -9.55
C ARG A 47 -2.11 -3.46 -10.73
N LEU A 48 -3.06 -2.53 -10.71
CA LEU A 48 -4.03 -2.34 -11.79
C LEU A 48 -3.53 -1.39 -12.89
N ILE A 49 -2.74 -0.38 -12.55
CA ILE A 49 -2.40 0.73 -13.47
C ILE A 49 -0.91 0.84 -13.84
N LYS A 50 -0.02 0.28 -13.01
CA LYS A 50 1.45 0.31 -13.16
C LYS A 50 2.09 -0.99 -12.59
N PRO A 51 1.89 -2.16 -13.23
CA PRO A 51 2.30 -3.45 -12.66
C PRO A 51 3.80 -3.58 -12.34
N ALA A 52 4.67 -2.99 -13.16
CA ALA A 52 6.12 -3.00 -12.91
C ALA A 52 6.49 -2.27 -11.60
N MET A 53 5.93 -1.08 -11.37
CA MET A 53 6.15 -0.33 -10.13
C MET A 53 5.52 -1.04 -8.92
N ALA A 54 4.35 -1.66 -9.09
CA ALA A 54 3.74 -2.46 -8.04
C ALA A 54 4.64 -3.63 -7.63
N ARG A 55 5.31 -4.27 -8.59
CA ARG A 55 6.26 -5.35 -8.34
C ARG A 55 7.47 -4.88 -7.55
N GLU A 56 8.08 -3.75 -7.93
CA GLU A 56 9.18 -3.16 -7.16
C GLU A 56 8.77 -2.88 -5.71
N LEU A 57 7.59 -2.29 -5.52
CA LEU A 57 7.08 -1.89 -4.22
C LEU A 57 6.85 -3.11 -3.31
N ILE A 58 6.17 -4.15 -3.81
CA ILE A 58 5.90 -5.36 -2.99
C ILE A 58 7.20 -6.09 -2.61
N GLU A 59 8.13 -6.23 -3.56
CA GLU A 59 9.41 -6.91 -3.35
C GLU A 59 10.32 -6.15 -2.38
N GLN A 60 10.32 -4.82 -2.43
CA GLN A 60 11.21 -4.00 -1.60
C GLN A 60 10.63 -3.64 -0.23
N LYS A 61 9.30 -3.53 -0.10
CA LYS A 61 8.68 -2.89 1.07
C LYS A 61 7.65 -3.74 1.81
N LEU A 62 6.94 -4.66 1.14
CA LEU A 62 5.94 -5.50 1.81
C LEU A 62 6.48 -6.86 2.21
N ILE A 63 7.07 -7.59 1.27
CA ILE A 63 7.56 -8.95 1.52
C ILE A 63 8.64 -8.97 2.62
N PRO A 64 9.63 -8.05 2.62
CA PRO A 64 10.68 -8.08 3.64
C PRO A 64 10.18 -7.82 5.07
N GLN A 65 9.04 -7.14 5.21
CA GLN A 65 8.44 -6.84 6.51
C GLN A 65 7.52 -7.95 7.02
N TYR A 66 7.21 -8.96 6.18
CA TYR A 66 6.37 -10.08 6.56
C TYR A 66 7.21 -11.16 7.25
N GLN A 67 7.06 -11.29 8.56
CA GLN A 67 7.77 -12.25 9.38
C GLN A 67 6.78 -13.03 10.25
N GLU A 68 6.90 -14.35 10.26
CA GLU A 68 6.11 -15.24 11.14
C GLU A 68 4.59 -15.05 11.06
N GLY A 69 4.08 -14.65 9.89
CA GLY A 69 2.64 -14.50 9.65
C GLY A 69 2.09 -13.08 9.85
N ILE A 70 2.93 -12.11 10.19
CA ILE A 70 2.54 -10.72 10.42
C ILE A 70 3.49 -9.73 9.73
N TRP A 71 3.00 -8.52 9.43
CA TRP A 71 3.84 -7.40 8.99
C TRP A 71 4.28 -6.53 10.18
N ASP A 72 5.51 -6.04 10.18
CA ASP A 72 6.05 -5.20 11.28
C ASP A 72 6.02 -5.96 12.64
N ASP A 73 5.24 -5.48 13.63
CA ASP A 73 5.13 -6.07 14.97
C ASP A 73 3.68 -6.45 15.34
N GLN A 74 3.51 -7.12 16.48
CA GLN A 74 2.21 -7.61 16.96
C GLN A 74 1.21 -6.49 17.30
N SER A 75 1.68 -5.27 17.52
CA SER A 75 0.83 -4.10 17.78
C SER A 75 0.36 -3.41 16.50
N ALA A 76 0.92 -3.76 15.34
CA ALA A 76 0.67 -3.13 14.05
C ALA A 76 -0.67 -3.54 13.40
N TYR A 77 -1.76 -3.54 14.18
CA TYR A 77 -3.11 -3.92 13.75
C TYR A 77 -3.52 -3.26 12.42
N TYR A 78 -3.25 -1.96 12.27
CA TYR A 78 -3.60 -1.24 11.05
C TYR A 78 -2.81 -1.72 9.83
N THR A 79 -1.50 -1.98 10.01
CA THR A 79 -0.68 -2.58 8.94
C THR A 79 -1.20 -3.96 8.56
N GLN A 80 -1.52 -4.83 9.54
CA GLN A 80 -2.02 -6.18 9.22
C GLN A 80 -3.25 -6.12 8.30
N ASN A 81 -4.24 -5.32 8.69
CA ASN A 81 -5.50 -5.23 7.95
C ASN A 81 -5.28 -4.67 6.54
N LEU A 82 -4.52 -3.58 6.41
CA LEU A 82 -4.30 -2.97 5.09
C LEU A 82 -3.40 -3.79 4.18
N ALA A 83 -2.41 -4.51 4.74
CA ALA A 83 -1.60 -5.46 3.97
C ALA A 83 -2.45 -6.59 3.41
N TRP A 84 -3.28 -7.23 4.26
CA TRP A 84 -4.21 -8.26 3.80
C TRP A 84 -5.17 -7.72 2.73
N LEU A 85 -5.84 -6.59 2.97
CA LEU A 85 -6.74 -5.99 1.99
C LEU A 85 -6.05 -5.62 0.67
N GLY A 86 -4.81 -5.12 0.72
CA GLY A 86 -4.07 -4.70 -0.46
C GLY A 86 -3.57 -5.87 -1.32
N LEU A 87 -3.25 -7.01 -0.69
CA LEU A 87 -2.72 -8.20 -1.35
C LEU A 87 -3.82 -9.12 -1.88
N LEU A 88 -5.00 -9.11 -1.27
CA LEU A 88 -6.12 -9.94 -1.73
C LEU A 88 -6.46 -9.65 -3.20
N PRO A 89 -6.69 -10.68 -4.04
CA PRO A 89 -7.23 -10.45 -5.35
C PRO A 89 -8.61 -9.79 -5.25
N THR A 90 -8.94 -8.90 -6.18
CA THR A 90 -10.26 -8.24 -6.22
C THR A 90 -11.41 -9.23 -6.40
N THR A 91 -11.11 -10.47 -6.80
CA THR A 91 -12.04 -11.60 -6.92
C THR A 91 -12.10 -12.48 -5.67
N ALA A 92 -11.35 -12.19 -4.61
CA ALA A 92 -11.32 -13.01 -3.40
C ALA A 92 -12.55 -12.79 -2.50
N ILE A 93 -13.22 -11.64 -2.62
CA ILE A 93 -14.43 -11.33 -1.86
C ILE A 93 -15.63 -11.86 -2.63
N ASP A 94 -16.49 -12.63 -1.96
CA ASP A 94 -17.75 -13.09 -2.53
C ASP A 94 -18.58 -11.88 -2.99
N ARG A 95 -19.03 -11.91 -4.25
CA ARG A 95 -19.83 -10.83 -4.85
C ARG A 95 -21.15 -10.60 -4.10
N ASN A 96 -21.68 -11.62 -3.44
CA ASN A 96 -22.88 -11.48 -2.62
C ASN A 96 -22.66 -10.56 -1.42
N LEU A 97 -21.43 -10.49 -0.89
CA LEU A 97 -21.07 -9.56 0.20
C LEU A 97 -20.92 -8.11 -0.29
N LEU A 98 -20.74 -7.89 -1.60
CA LEU A 98 -20.59 -6.56 -2.20
C LEU A 98 -21.93 -5.93 -2.61
N ASN A 99 -23.00 -6.74 -2.64
CA ASN A 99 -24.36 -6.31 -2.94
C ASN A 99 -25.27 -6.67 -1.75
N PRO A 100 -25.21 -5.93 -0.63
CA PRO A 100 -26.10 -6.17 0.49
C PRO A 100 -27.55 -5.99 0.04
N SER A 101 -28.38 -6.97 0.40
CA SER A 101 -29.83 -7.01 0.12
C SER A 101 -30.60 -5.84 0.71
#